data_AF-A0A2D4HM14-F1
#
_entry.id   AF-A0A2D4HM14-F1
#
_cell.length_a   1.000
_cell.length_b   1.000
_cell.length_c   1.000
_cell.angle_alpha   90.00
_cell.angle_beta   90.00
_cell.angle_gamma   90.00
#
_symmetry.space_group_name_H-M   'P 1'
#
loop_
_entity.id
_entity.type
_entity.pdbx_description
1 polymer ?
#
loop_
_entity_poly.entity_id
_entity_poly.type
_entity_poly.pdbx_seq_one_letter_code
_entity_poly.pdbx_strand_id
1 'polypeptide(L)'
;ILMVEIADNNIKTLLIAIYAPNDNKEDFYRKLHMKIIELDYANICMMGDLNGIVNDKLDYKSQKTTKKNRKTLPKSFFRMIDEMNLKDVWLERNLEKKQYT
;
A
#
# COMPACT_ATOMS: atom_id res chain seq x y z
N ILE A 1 0.10 -11.93 5.37
CA ILE A 1 0.03 -11.58 3.93
C ILE A 1 -0.43 -12.82 3.20
N LEU A 2 -1.38 -12.70 2.29
CA LEU A 2 -1.76 -13.76 1.37
C LEU A 2 -1.41 -13.30 -0.05
N MET A 3 -0.75 -14.16 -0.82
CA MET A 3 -0.39 -13.92 -2.21
C MET A 3 -0.97 -15.05 -3.06
N VAL A 4 -1.71 -14.71 -4.11
CA VAL A 4 -2.36 -15.67 -5.00
C VAL A 4 -2.12 -15.24 -6.43
N GLU A 5 -1.69 -16.17 -7.28
CA GLU A 5 -1.74 -15.98 -8.72
C GLU A 5 -3.18 -16.14 -9.18
N ILE A 6 -3.69 -15.12 -9.88
CA ILE A 6 -4.92 -15.23 -10.66
C ILE A 6 -4.55 -15.12 -12.14
N ALA A 7 -5.28 -15.83 -12.98
CA ALA A 7 -5.12 -15.77 -14.43
C ALA A 7 -6.49 -15.51 -15.07
N ASP A 8 -6.59 -14.42 -15.83
CA ASP A 8 -7.74 -14.12 -16.67
C ASP A 8 -7.24 -13.80 -18.08
N ASN A 9 -7.84 -14.40 -19.11
CA ASN A 9 -7.43 -14.19 -20.51
C ASN A 9 -5.91 -14.35 -20.75
N ASN A 10 -5.28 -15.36 -20.12
CA ASN A 10 -3.83 -15.60 -20.11
C ASN A 10 -2.96 -14.48 -19.48
N ILE A 11 -3.57 -13.49 -18.85
CA ILE A 11 -2.89 -12.45 -18.07
C ILE A 11 -2.75 -12.95 -16.64
N LYS A 12 -1.52 -13.33 -16.28
CA LYS A 12 -1.16 -13.66 -14.89
C LYS A 12 -1.03 -12.38 -14.08
N THR A 13 -1.70 -12.33 -12.94
CA THR A 13 -1.68 -11.23 -11.99
C THR A 13 -1.43 -11.76 -10.59
N LEU A 14 -0.50 -11.13 -9.87
CA LEU A 14 -0.27 -11.39 -8.46
C LEU A 14 -1.26 -10.57 -7.63
N LEU A 15 -2.20 -11.25 -6.96
CA LEU A 15 -3.11 -10.63 -6.01
C LEU A 15 -2.52 -10.74 -4.60
N ILE A 16 -2.33 -9.59 -3.95
CA ILE A 16 -1.72 -9.50 -2.62
C ILE A 16 -2.74 -8.92 -1.64
N ALA A 17 -3.19 -9.74 -0.70
CA ALA A 17 -4.04 -9.32 0.42
C ALA A 17 -3.19 -9.07 1.68
N ILE A 18 -3.27 -7.85 2.20
CA ILE A 18 -2.44 -7.36 3.30
C ILE A 18 -3.30 -7.04 4.53
N TYR A 19 -2.78 -7.45 5.68
CA TYR A 19 -3.17 -6.93 6.98
C TYR A 19 -1.86 -6.54 7.69
N ALA A 20 -1.52 -5.25 7.62
CA ALA A 20 -0.22 -4.75 8.07
C ALA A 20 -0.18 -4.60 9.60
N PRO A 21 0.96 -4.91 10.23
CA PRO A 21 1.09 -4.80 11.68
C PRO A 21 1.00 -3.33 12.12
N ASN A 22 0.53 -3.11 13.36
CA ASN A 22 0.49 -1.77 13.96
C ASN A 22 1.89 -1.18 14.17
N ASP A 23 2.84 -2.04 14.51
CA ASP A 23 4.24 -1.72 14.80
C ASP A 23 5.18 -2.36 13.77
N ASN A 24 6.45 -1.94 13.76
CA ASN A 24 7.49 -2.53 12.91
C ASN A 24 7.19 -2.52 11.38
N LYS A 25 6.38 -1.55 10.92
CA LYS A 25 5.97 -1.42 9.51
C LYS A 25 7.14 -1.29 8.55
N GLU A 26 8.22 -0.63 8.95
CA GLU A 26 9.40 -0.44 8.09
C GLU A 26 10.02 -1.78 7.66
N ASP A 27 10.20 -2.70 8.61
CA ASP A 27 10.72 -4.04 8.32
C ASP A 27 9.70 -4.88 7.54
N PHE A 28 8.42 -4.75 7.88
CA PHE A 28 7.33 -5.44 7.18
C PHE A 28 7.29 -5.09 5.69
N TYR A 29 7.25 -3.81 5.33
CA TYR A 29 7.18 -3.40 3.93
C TYR A 29 8.48 -3.66 3.17
N ARG A 30 9.64 -3.56 3.83
CA ARG A 30 10.92 -3.98 3.23
C ARG A 30 10.92 -5.47 2.85
N LYS A 31 10.47 -6.34 3.76
CA LYS A 31 10.40 -7.79 3.51
C LYS A 31 9.36 -8.14 2.45
N LEU A 32 8.20 -7.48 2.50
CA LEU A 32 7.16 -7.62 1.49
C LEU A 32 7.70 -7.27 0.10
N HIS A 33 8.39 -6.14 -0.03
CA HIS A 33 8.97 -5.70 -1.28
C HIS A 33 9.93 -6.73 -1.88
N MET A 34 10.86 -7.25 -1.07
CA MET A 34 11.78 -8.30 -1.51
C MET A 34 11.04 -9.55 -2.01
N LYS A 35 9.99 -9.97 -1.28
CA LYS A 35 9.18 -11.13 -1.66
C LYS A 35 8.45 -10.93 -2.97
N ILE A 36 7.98 -9.72 -3.26
CA ILE A 36 7.27 -9.45 -4.51
C ILE A 36 8.24 -9.42 -5.69
N ILE A 37 9.42 -8.80 -5.53
CA ILE A 37 10.47 -8.82 -6.57
C ILE A 37 10.89 -10.26 -6.89
N GLU A 38 11.07 -11.11 -5.88
CA GLU A 38 11.43 -12.53 -6.07
C GLU A 38 10.41 -13.32 -6.90
N LEU A 39 9.13 -12.90 -6.90
CA LEU A 39 8.06 -13.56 -7.65
C LEU A 39 8.00 -13.13 -9.13
N ASP A 40 8.61 -11.99 -9.48
CA ASP A 40 8.76 -11.50 -10.86
C ASP A 40 7.46 -11.41 -11.67
N TYR A 41 6.39 -10.86 -11.07
CA TYR A 41 5.12 -10.62 -11.77
C TYR A 41 5.07 -9.24 -12.40
N ALA A 42 4.67 -9.18 -13.68
CA ALA A 42 4.44 -7.92 -14.37
C ALA A 42 3.14 -7.22 -13.92
N ASN A 43 2.08 -7.99 -13.60
CA ASN A 43 0.80 -7.44 -13.15
C ASN A 43 0.60 -7.74 -11.67
N ILE A 44 0.39 -6.69 -10.88
CA ILE A 44 0.28 -6.80 -9.43
C ILE A 44 -0.90 -5.97 -8.96
N CYS A 45 -1.74 -6.58 -8.13
CA CYS A 45 -2.83 -5.90 -7.43
C CYS A 45 -2.67 -6.13 -5.93
N MET A 46 -2.61 -5.05 -5.16
CA MET A 46 -2.43 -5.10 -3.72
C MET A 46 -3.60 -4.41 -3.03
N MET A 47 -4.16 -5.07 -2.02
CA MET A 47 -5.34 -4.60 -1.29
C MET A 47 -5.33 -5.05 0.16
N GLY A 48 -6.11 -4.35 0.99
CA GLY A 48 -6.31 -4.69 2.40
C GLY A 48 -5.97 -3.53 3.33
N ASP A 49 -5.72 -3.85 4.59
CA ASP A 49 -5.42 -2.86 5.63
C ASP A 49 -3.90 -2.60 5.68
N LEU A 50 -3.50 -1.44 5.17
CA LEU A 50 -2.11 -0.96 5.23
C LEU A 50 -1.74 -0.39 6.61
N ASN A 51 -2.73 -0.19 7.48
CA ASN A 51 -2.55 0.28 8.84
C ASN A 51 -1.74 1.59 8.91
N GLY A 52 -1.91 2.47 7.93
CA GLY A 52 -1.15 3.71 7.83
C GLY A 52 -1.76 4.68 6.86
N ILE A 53 -1.41 5.95 7.04
CA ILE A 53 -1.90 7.06 6.22
C ILE A 53 -0.92 7.29 5.06
N VAL A 54 -1.46 7.38 3.83
CA VAL A 54 -0.69 7.69 2.61
C VAL A 54 -0.49 9.20 2.48
N ASN A 55 -1.54 9.99 2.70
CA ASN A 55 -1.47 11.45 2.58
C ASN A 55 -2.16 12.17 3.74
N ASP A 56 -1.33 12.84 4.57
CA ASP A 56 -1.74 13.69 5.69
C ASP A 56 -2.81 14.75 5.36
N LYS A 57 -2.95 15.17 4.09
CA LYS A 57 -3.89 16.24 3.69
C LYS A 57 -5.28 15.74 3.24
N LEU A 58 -5.38 14.50 2.76
CA LEU A 58 -6.61 13.94 2.22
C LEU A 58 -7.27 12.95 3.19
N ASP A 59 -6.47 12.23 3.97
CA ASP A 59 -6.92 11.07 4.73
C ASP A 59 -7.26 11.37 6.20
N TYR A 60 -7.21 12.63 6.64
CA TYR A 60 -7.52 13.00 8.04
C TYR A 60 -8.22 14.36 8.20
N LYS A 61 -9.25 14.42 9.06
CA LYS A 61 -9.85 15.69 9.52
C LYS A 61 -8.92 16.33 10.56
N SER A 62 -8.39 17.51 10.27
CA SER A 62 -7.40 18.19 11.10
C SER A 62 -7.81 18.35 12.57
N GLN A 63 -6.94 17.95 13.49
CA GLN A 63 -6.80 18.61 14.80
C GLN A 63 -5.31 18.83 15.08
N LYS A 64 -5.00 19.97 15.72
CA LYS A 64 -3.68 20.57 15.93
C LYS A 64 -2.71 19.74 16.83
N THR A 65 -2.94 18.45 17.01
CA THR A 65 -2.10 17.58 17.82
C THR A 65 -0.93 17.04 16.99
N THR A 66 0.24 17.66 17.20
CA THR A 66 1.60 17.10 17.04
C THR A 66 1.83 16.13 15.87
N LYS A 67 2.54 16.63 14.84
CA LYS A 67 3.19 15.85 13.74
C LYS A 67 3.82 14.51 14.16
N LYS A 68 4.21 14.34 15.43
CA LYS A 68 4.85 13.15 15.99
C LYS A 68 3.97 11.89 16.08
N ASN A 69 2.63 12.01 16.09
CA ASN A 69 1.74 10.85 16.31
C ASN A 69 1.03 10.36 15.03
N ARG A 70 1.36 10.88 13.85
CA ARG A 70 0.75 10.42 12.61
C ARG A 70 1.35 9.08 12.22
N LYS A 71 0.53 8.03 12.16
CA LYS A 71 0.91 6.71 11.65
C LYS A 71 1.04 6.76 10.11
N THR A 72 1.89 7.63 9.59
CA THR A 72 2.21 7.67 8.16
C THR A 72 2.89 6.36 7.76
N LEU A 73 2.67 5.93 6.53
CA LEU A 73 3.37 4.77 6.00
C LEU A 73 4.90 5.00 5.99
N PRO A 74 5.70 3.95 6.22
CA PRO A 74 7.16 4.05 6.30
C PRO A 74 7.80 4.35 4.94
N LYS A 75 9.07 4.74 4.94
CA LYS A 75 9.81 5.03 3.69
C LYS A 75 9.91 3.80 2.79
N SER A 76 10.09 2.62 3.37
CA SER A 76 10.06 1.34 2.65
C SER A 76 8.77 1.11 1.87
N PHE A 77 7.61 1.54 2.38
CA PHE A 77 6.35 1.46 1.62
C PHE A 77 6.42 2.33 0.36
N PHE A 78 6.77 3.60 0.51
CA PHE A 78 6.83 4.51 -0.65
C PHE A 78 7.87 4.07 -1.68
N ARG A 79 9.02 3.57 -1.21
CA ARG A 79 10.05 3.02 -2.10
C ARG A 79 9.54 1.79 -2.87
N MET A 80 8.82 0.90 -2.20
CA MET A 80 8.19 -0.27 -2.85
C MET A 80 7.18 0.16 -3.92
N ILE A 81 6.31 1.12 -3.61
CA ILE A 81 5.33 1.64 -4.57
C ILE A 81 6.02 2.25 -5.80
N ASP A 82 7.07 3.05 -5.59
CA ASP A 82 7.82 3.72 -6.66
C ASP A 82 8.59 2.74 -7.54
N GLU A 83 9.39 1.84 -6.94
CA GLU A 83 10.18 0.84 -7.68
C GLU A 83 9.31 -0.14 -8.47
N MET A 84 8.11 -0.47 -7.96
CA MET A 84 7.16 -1.36 -8.63
C MET A 84 6.18 -0.61 -9.54
N ASN A 85 6.27 0.72 -9.64
CA ASN A 85 5.35 1.57 -10.40
C ASN A 85 3.86 1.30 -10.07
N LEU A 86 3.57 1.08 -8.78
CA LEU A 86 2.22 0.86 -8.29
C LEU A 86 1.47 2.18 -8.15
N LYS A 87 0.16 2.13 -8.36
CA LYS A 87 -0.70 3.30 -8.26
C LYS A 87 -1.89 3.04 -7.35
N ASP A 88 -2.29 4.07 -6.63
CA ASP A 88 -3.49 4.04 -5.82
C ASP A 88 -4.72 4.26 -6.72
N VAL A 89 -5.41 3.15 -7.02
CA VAL A 89 -6.61 3.12 -7.87
C VAL A 89 -7.73 4.00 -7.32
N TRP A 90 -7.84 4.12 -5.99
CA TRP A 90 -8.86 4.95 -5.38
C TRP A 90 -8.58 6.43 -5.63
N LEU A 91 -7.33 6.87 -5.39
CA LEU A 91 -6.91 8.26 -5.62
C LEU A 91 -7.01 8.66 -7.10
N GLU A 92 -6.60 7.78 -8.02
CA GLU A 92 -6.71 8.07 -9.47
C GLU A 92 -8.16 8.30 -9.92
N ARG A 93 -9.12 7.62 -9.31
CA ARG A 93 -10.55 7.73 -9.66
C ARG A 93 -11.30 8.81 -8.89
N ASN A 94 -10.76 9.26 -7.75
CA ASN A 94 -11.47 10.11 -6.79
C ASN A 94 -10.63 11.30 -6.30
N LEU A 95 -9.96 11.99 -7.22
CA LEU A 95 -9.01 13.08 -6.95
C LEU A 95 -9.51 14.17 -5.97
N GLU A 96 -10.82 14.43 -5.93
CA GLU A 96 -11.41 15.51 -5.13
C GLU A 96 -12.21 15.02 -3.91
N LYS A 97 -12.40 13.71 -3.74
CA LYS A 97 -13.27 13.17 -2.68
C LYS A 97 -12.44 12.77 -1.45
N LYS A 98 -12.87 13.27 -0.30
CA LYS A 98 -12.39 12.80 1.00
C LYS A 98 -13.29 11.67 1.48
N GLN A 99 -12.76 10.46 1.52
CA GLN A 99 -13.43 9.28 2.04
C GLN A 99 -12.50 8.54 2.99
N TYR A 100 -13.06 7.98 4.06
CA TYR A 100 -12.34 7.29 5.12
C TYR A 100 -12.85 5.83 5.18
N THR A 101 -11.96 4.89 5.46
CA THR A 101 -12.25 3.45 5.62
C THR A 101 -11.78 2.95 6.96
#